data_AF-A0A932BI79-F1
#
_entry.id   AF-A0A932BI79-F1
#
_cell.length_a   1.000
_cell.length_b   1.000
_cell.length_c   1.000
_cell.angle_alpha   90.00
_cell.angle_beta   90.00
_cell.angle_gamma   90.00
#
_symmetry.space_group_name_H-M   'P 1'
#
loop_
_entity.id
_entity.type
_entity.pdbx_description
1 polymer ?
#
loop_
_entity_poly.entity_id
_entity_poly.type
_entity_poly.pdbx_seq_one_letter_code
_entity_poly.pdbx_strand_id
1 'polypeptide(L)' 'MGAELSLPRRALSVEDYHRMGEAGLFRSDERIELIQGDLITMAPIGGPHLHVVSVLAQLLIWR' A
#
# COMPACT_ATOMS: atom_id res chain seq x y z
N MET A 1 -14.81 12.31 -25.40
CA MET A 1 -13.40 11.88 -25.30
C MET A 1 -12.66 13.04 -24.64
N GLY A 2 -12.62 13.05 -23.31
CA GLY A 2 -12.03 14.16 -22.54
C GLY A 2 -10.52 14.16 -22.73
N ALA A 3 -9.93 15.33 -22.97
CA ALA A 3 -8.49 15.47 -23.09
C ALA A 3 -7.83 15.07 -21.76
N GLU A 4 -6.96 14.07 -21.81
CA GLU A 4 -6.15 13.65 -20.67
C GLU A 4 -5.08 14.73 -20.43
N LEU A 5 -5.23 15.48 -19.34
CA LEU A 5 -4.26 16.50 -18.95
C LEU A 5 -3.01 15.80 -18.39
N SER A 6 -1.96 15.70 -19.20
CA SER A 6 -0.63 15.26 -18.75
C SER A 6 0.07 16.39 -17.98
N LEU A 7 -0.39 16.64 -16.76
CA LEU A 7 0.30 17.54 -15.83
C LEU A 7 1.58 16.86 -15.30
N PRO A 8 2.66 17.64 -15.06
CA PRO A 8 3.86 17.09 -14.45
C PRO A 8 3.53 16.50 -13.06
N ARG A 9 3.85 15.22 -12.86
CA ARG A 9 3.66 14.52 -11.58
C ARG A 9 4.93 14.64 -10.74
N ARG A 10 4.78 15.04 -9.47
CA ARG A 10 5.84 14.89 -8.46
C ARG A 10 5.62 13.60 -7.70
N ALA A 11 6.56 12.66 -7.79
CA ALA A 11 6.56 11.44 -7.00
C ALA A 11 6.70 11.75 -5.49
N LEU A 12 5.98 11.02 -4.66
CA LEU A 12 6.15 11.06 -3.21
C LEU A 12 7.40 10.29 -2.80
N SER A 13 8.11 10.81 -1.81
CA SER A 13 9.19 10.10 -1.15
C SER A 13 8.68 9.21 -0.01
N VAL A 14 9.54 8.31 0.47
CA VAL A 14 9.27 7.52 1.69
C VAL A 14 9.06 8.43 2.90
N GLU A 15 9.82 9.52 2.99
CA GLU A 15 9.67 10.49 4.07
C GLU A 15 8.33 11.23 4.00
N ASP A 16 7.87 11.59 2.80
CA ASP A 16 6.53 12.17 2.61
C ASP A 16 5.45 11.21 3.13
N TYR A 17 5.53 9.92 2.79
CA TYR A 17 4.58 8.90 3.23
C TYR A 17 4.52 8.77 4.77
N HIS A 18 5.67 8.74 5.45
CA HIS A 18 5.69 8.68 6.92
C HIS A 18 5.10 9.92 7.57
N ARG A 19 5.47 11.13 7.09
CA ARG A 19 4.90 12.39 7.61
C ARG A 19 3.39 12.46 7.40
N MET A 20 2.87 11.95 6.29
CA MET A 20 1.43 11.87 6.03
C MET A 20 0.73 10.96 7.05
N GLY A 21 1.34 9.82 7.39
CA GLY A 21 0.84 8.93 8.43
C GLY A 21 0.86 9.56 9.82
N GLU A 22 1.96 10.21 10.21
CA GLU A 22 2.09 10.93 11.49
C GLU A 22 1.10 12.09 11.62
N ALA A 23 0.82 12.78 10.51
CA ALA A 23 -0.20 13.82 10.44
C ALA A 23 -1.64 13.29 10.48
N GLY A 24 -1.85 11.97 10.49
CA GLY A 24 -3.16 11.33 10.57
C GLY A 24 -3.97 11.38 9.27
N LEU A 25 -3.31 11.47 8.12
CA LEU A 25 -4.00 11.50 6.81
C LEU A 25 -4.57 10.15 6.39
N PHE A 26 -4.10 9.05 6.98
CA PHE A 26 -4.62 7.71 6.72
C PHE A 26 -5.45 7.23 7.90
N ARG A 27 -6.56 6.55 7.62
CA ARG A 27 -7.33 5.89 8.68
C ARG A 27 -6.58 4.65 9.18
N SER A 28 -6.83 4.26 10.43
CA SER A 28 -6.18 3.07 11.02
C SER A 28 -6.50 1.76 10.29
N ASP A 29 -7.64 1.69 9.60
CA ASP A 29 -8.09 0.56 8.79
C ASP A 29 -7.73 0.69 7.30
N GLU A 30 -7.20 1.85 6.89
CA GLU A 30 -6.84 2.13 5.52
C GLU A 30 -5.43 1.61 5.24
N ARG A 31 -5.34 0.63 4.35
CA ARG A 31 -4.07 0.00 4.01
C ARG A 31 -3.54 0.59 2.71
N ILE A 32 -2.71 1.62 2.83
CA ILE A 32 -2.06 2.30 1.72
C ILE A 32 -0.61 1.85 1.60
N GLU A 33 -0.14 1.69 0.37
CA GLU A 33 1.23 1.36 0.01
C GLU A 33 1.81 2.48 -0.85
N LEU A 34 3.07 2.86 -0.57
CA LEU A 34 3.83 3.74 -1.46
C LEU A 34 4.59 2.88 -2.47
N ILE A 35 4.20 2.95 -3.74
CA ILE A 35 4.83 2.19 -4.84
C ILE A 35 5.26 3.18 -5.91
N GLN A 36 6.58 3.26 -6.15
CA GLN A 36 7.18 4.12 -7.18
C GLN A 36 6.75 5.60 -7.11
N GLY A 37 6.47 6.09 -5.90
CA GLY A 37 6.03 7.47 -5.67
C GLY A 37 4.52 7.70 -5.69
N ASP A 38 3.74 6.64 -5.91
CA ASP A 38 2.29 6.66 -5.92
C ASP A 38 1.72 5.98 -4.66
N LEU A 39 0.67 6.57 -4.09
CA LEU A 39 -0.12 5.94 -3.03
C LEU A 39 -1.16 5.02 -3.66
N ILE A 40 -1.07 3.73 -3.33
CA ILE A 40 -1.94 2.69 -3.86
C ILE A 40 -2.66 2.02 -2.69
N THR A 41 -3.96 1.77 -2.83
CA THR A 41 -4.70 0.98 -1.85
C THR A 41 -4.33 -0.49 -2.01
N MET A 42 -3.94 -1.14 -0.91
CA MET A 42 -3.67 -2.58 -0.94
C MET A 42 -4.93 -3.35 -1.35
N ALA A 43 -4.77 -4.30 -2.26
CA ALA A 43 -5.83 -5.25 -2.58
C ALA A 43 -6.38 -5.93 -1.31
N PRO A 44 -7.69 -6.19 -1.23
CA PRO A 44 -8.28 -6.84 -0.08
C PRO A 44 -7.66 -8.23 0.12
N ILE A 45 -7.30 -8.54 1.37
CA ILE A 45 -6.80 -9.86 1.72
C ILE A 45 -8.00 -10.80 1.93
N GLY A 46 -8.32 -11.58 0.90
CA GLY A 46 -9.37 -12.60 0.94
C GLY A 46 -8.93 -13.91 1.59
N GLY A 47 -9.88 -14.81 1.84
CA GLY A 47 -9.65 -16.13 2.45
C GLY A 47 -8.52 -16.94 1.81
N PRO A 48 -8.47 -17.10 0.46
CA PRO A 48 -7.40 -17.83 -0.20
C PRO A 48 -6.01 -17.21 0.04
N HIS A 49 -5.91 -15.88 0.01
CA HIS A 49 -4.65 -15.18 0.29
C HIS A 49 -4.19 -15.42 1.73
N LEU A 50 -5.11 -15.29 2.71
CA LEU A 50 -4.81 -15.57 4.12
C LEU A 50 -4.31 -16.99 4.35
N HIS A 51 -4.95 -17.97 3.71
CA HIS A 51 -4.59 -19.38 3.85
C HIS A 51 -3.15 -19.63 3.38
N VAL A 52 -2.81 -19.17 2.19
CA VAL A 52 -1.46 -19.34 1.62
C VAL A 52 -0.40 -18.66 2.49
N VAL A 53 -0.63 -17.41 2.89
CA VAL A 53 0.30 -16.67 3.76
C VAL A 53 0.52 -17.39 5.09
N SER A 54 -0.56 -17.91 5.70
CA SER A 54 -0.47 -18.61 7.00
C SER A 54 0.33 -19.91 6.91
N VAL A 55 0.10 -20.72 5.86
CA VAL A 55 0.85 -21.96 5.64
C VAL A 55 2.33 -21.66 5.40
N LEU A 56 2.65 -20.67 4.58
CA LEU A 56 4.04 -20.27 4.34
C LEU A 56 4.73 -19.79 5.63
N ALA A 57 4.04 -18.99 6.44
CA ALA A 57 4.57 -18.52 7.72
C ALA A 57 4.90 -19.70 8.67
N GLN A 58 4.03 -20.70 8.78
CA GLN A 58 4.28 -21.90 9.59
C GLN A 58 5.50 -22.68 9.09
N LEU A 59 5.65 -22.85 7.77
CA LEU A 59 6.74 -23.64 7.20
C LEU A 59 8.11 -22.92 7.28
N LEU A 60 8.11 -21.60 7.13
CA LEU A 60 9.35 -20.82 6.99
C LEU A 60 9.83 -20.21 8.30
N ILE A 61 8.93 -19.88 9.23
CA ILE A 61 9.28 -19.22 10.49
C ILE A 61 9.43 -20.24 11.62
N TRP A 62 8.59 -21.29 11.66
CA TRP A 62 8.50 -22.21 12.81
C TRP A 62 9.29 -23.51 12.59
N ARG A 63 10.37 -23.44 11.82
CA ARG A 63 11.33 -24.52 11.67
C ARG A 63 12.42 -24.41 12.73
#